data_AF-A0A344PMX4-F1
#
_entry.id   AF-A0A344PMX4-F1
#
_cell.length_a   1.000
_cell.length_b   1.000
_cell.length_c   1.000
_cell.angle_alpha   90.00
_cell.angle_beta   90.00
_cell.angle_gamma   90.00
#
_symmetry.space_group_name_H-M   'P 1'
#
loop_
_entity.id
_entity.type
_entity.pdbx_description
1 polymer ?
#
loop_
_entity_poly.entity_id
_entity_poly.type
_entity_poly.pdbx_seq_one_letter_code
_entity_poly.pdbx_strand_id
1 'polypeptide(L)'
;MMPSAIDRTKHVLPVFSRGRWAREGIFPGDVLCIADPTLELDERLCIGWCIGDERNDAIPQLAEFVSSFARAGSIPSERIVIYGSSAGGFAALALAAQIEGSTAVAVNAQSDAMNYEITRHVANFRAAAFGNASPDAIRAAFRLRVDMSARWQTVTRSRAILVQNELDVHHYRDHFLPFWTSIGGDPVPPLGLSQAGPHAAWIYRDERGHVPESVEMARQIMAMLSQPEGFSRLPQSS
;
A
#
# COMPACT_ATOMS: atom_id res chain seq x y z
N MET A 1 -2.64 -6.19 -7.58
CA MET A 1 -1.73 -6.69 -6.51
C MET A 1 -0.41 -5.95 -6.61
N MET A 2 -0.06 -5.23 -5.55
CA MET A 2 1.16 -4.44 -5.47
C MET A 2 2.32 -5.28 -4.89
N PRO A 3 3.56 -4.96 -5.30
CA PRO A 3 4.75 -5.70 -4.89
C PRO A 3 5.12 -5.39 -3.43
N SER A 4 5.68 -6.36 -2.75
CA SER A 4 6.32 -6.19 -1.43
C SER A 4 7.85 -6.21 -1.58
N ALA A 5 8.58 -5.96 -0.48
CA ALA A 5 10.03 -6.08 -0.49
C ALA A 5 10.48 -7.48 -0.91
N ILE A 6 11.61 -7.56 -1.61
CA ILE A 6 12.17 -8.80 -2.15
C ILE A 6 13.56 -9.10 -1.57
N ASP A 7 13.91 -10.38 -1.57
CA ASP A 7 15.26 -10.84 -1.30
C ASP A 7 15.99 -11.07 -2.63
N ARG A 8 16.96 -10.20 -2.94
CA ARG A 8 17.76 -10.25 -4.18
C ARG A 8 18.63 -11.49 -4.30
N THR A 9 18.84 -12.22 -3.21
CA THR A 9 19.56 -13.51 -3.25
C THR A 9 18.66 -14.66 -3.73
N LYS A 10 17.34 -14.48 -3.69
CA LYS A 10 16.34 -15.51 -4.01
C LYS A 10 15.56 -15.22 -5.29
N HIS A 11 15.62 -14.00 -5.80
CA HIS A 11 14.77 -13.55 -6.89
C HIS A 11 15.54 -12.74 -7.94
N VAL A 12 15.20 -12.98 -9.20
CA VAL A 12 15.58 -12.18 -10.36
C VAL A 12 14.35 -11.38 -10.80
N LEU A 13 14.54 -10.12 -11.19
CA LEU A 13 13.45 -9.27 -11.65
C LEU A 13 12.93 -9.71 -13.03
N PRO A 14 11.65 -9.44 -13.37
CA PRO A 14 10.62 -8.86 -12.49
C PRO A 14 10.05 -9.86 -11.48
N VAL A 15 9.71 -9.38 -10.28
CA VAL A 15 9.11 -10.20 -9.22
C VAL A 15 7.67 -9.78 -8.98
N PHE A 16 6.76 -10.76 -9.03
CA PHE A 16 5.32 -10.55 -8.86
C PHE A 16 4.85 -11.17 -7.54
N SER A 17 4.38 -10.34 -6.61
CA SER A 17 3.83 -10.81 -5.33
C SER A 17 2.44 -11.42 -5.52
N ARG A 18 2.11 -12.41 -4.67
CA ARG A 18 0.76 -13.03 -4.54
C ARG A 18 0.20 -13.68 -5.81
N GLY A 19 1.04 -13.98 -6.81
CA GLY A 19 0.60 -14.70 -8.02
C GLY A 19 0.01 -16.09 -7.74
N ARG A 20 0.42 -16.76 -6.65
CA ARG A 20 -0.20 -18.00 -6.19
C ARG A 20 -1.64 -17.78 -5.72
N TRP A 21 -1.90 -16.75 -4.92
CA TRP A 21 -3.24 -16.45 -4.41
C TRP A 21 -4.20 -16.06 -5.53
N ALA A 22 -3.70 -15.36 -6.55
CA ALA A 22 -4.46 -15.07 -7.77
C ALA A 22 -4.91 -16.38 -8.46
N ARG A 23 -3.99 -17.33 -8.66
CA ARG A 23 -4.31 -18.64 -9.27
C ARG A 23 -5.24 -19.50 -8.43
N GLU A 24 -5.17 -19.37 -7.10
CA GLU A 24 -6.03 -20.09 -6.16
C GLU A 24 -7.41 -19.42 -5.96
N GLY A 25 -7.70 -18.32 -6.67
CA GLY A 25 -9.02 -17.68 -6.64
C GLY A 25 -9.34 -16.98 -5.32
N ILE A 26 -8.31 -16.52 -4.59
CA ILE A 26 -8.50 -15.78 -3.32
C ILE A 26 -9.16 -14.42 -3.57
N PHE A 27 -8.87 -13.79 -4.71
CA PHE A 27 -9.40 -12.51 -5.11
C PHE A 27 -10.50 -12.69 -6.16
N PRO A 28 -11.67 -12.04 -6.01
CA PRO A 28 -12.71 -12.06 -7.03
C PRO A 28 -12.30 -11.22 -8.26
N GLY A 29 -12.62 -11.73 -9.45
CA GLY A 29 -12.44 -11.01 -10.71
C GLY A 29 -11.03 -11.13 -11.31
N ASP A 30 -10.70 -10.20 -12.20
CA ASP A 30 -9.41 -10.16 -12.91
C ASP A 30 -8.30 -9.63 -11.99
N VAL A 31 -7.18 -10.35 -11.94
CA VAL A 31 -6.05 -10.01 -11.06
C VAL A 31 -4.82 -9.62 -11.85
N LEU A 32 -4.41 -8.36 -11.71
CA LEU A 32 -3.12 -7.88 -12.20
C LEU A 32 -2.07 -7.90 -11.08
N CYS A 33 -0.97 -8.61 -11.29
CA CYS A 33 0.20 -8.55 -10.41
C CYS A 33 1.24 -7.59 -11.00
N ILE A 34 1.66 -6.61 -10.21
CA ILE A 34 2.61 -5.57 -10.62
C ILE A 34 3.95 -5.82 -9.92
N ALA A 35 5.04 -5.76 -10.69
CA ALA A 35 6.41 -5.72 -10.16
C ALA A 35 6.81 -4.28 -9.88
N ASP A 36 7.69 -4.05 -8.91
CA ASP A 36 8.14 -2.69 -8.56
C ASP A 36 9.18 -2.21 -9.58
N PRO A 37 8.86 -1.26 -10.48
CA PRO A 37 9.78 -0.82 -11.53
C PRO A 37 11.00 -0.09 -10.95
N THR A 38 10.87 0.46 -9.75
CA THR A 38 11.96 1.15 -9.05
C THR A 38 13.13 0.23 -8.78
N LEU A 39 12.89 -1.08 -8.65
CA LEU A 39 13.93 -2.07 -8.39
C LEU A 39 14.88 -2.23 -9.58
N GLU A 40 14.49 -1.85 -10.80
CA GLU A 40 15.35 -1.90 -11.98
C GLU A 40 16.46 -0.83 -11.96
N LEU A 41 16.37 0.16 -11.06
CA LEU A 41 17.36 1.24 -10.97
C LEU A 41 18.72 0.77 -10.44
N ASP A 42 18.74 -0.22 -9.53
CA ASP A 42 19.96 -0.72 -8.91
C ASP A 42 19.74 -2.11 -8.29
N GLU A 43 20.69 -3.02 -8.49
CA GLU A 43 20.62 -4.41 -8.01
C GLU A 43 20.56 -4.52 -6.47
N ARG A 44 21.00 -3.50 -5.74
CA ARG A 44 20.95 -3.44 -4.26
C ARG A 44 19.57 -3.07 -3.71
N LEU A 45 18.62 -2.68 -4.58
CA LEU A 45 17.27 -2.33 -4.15
C LEU A 45 16.46 -3.58 -3.87
N CYS A 46 16.02 -3.74 -2.63
CA CYS A 46 15.07 -4.77 -2.21
C CYS A 46 13.64 -4.23 -2.15
N ILE A 47 13.45 -2.92 -2.17
CA ILE A 47 12.19 -2.20 -1.96
C ILE A 47 12.29 -0.84 -2.63
N GLY A 48 11.26 -0.43 -3.36
CA GLY A 48 11.22 0.88 -4.02
C GLY A 48 9.84 1.55 -4.02
N TRP A 49 8.85 0.93 -3.37
CA TRP A 49 7.50 1.48 -3.16
C TRP A 49 6.76 1.88 -4.45
N CYS A 50 7.21 1.39 -5.62
CA CYS A 50 6.74 1.82 -6.93
C CYS A 50 6.86 3.34 -7.18
N ILE A 51 7.85 4.01 -6.57
CA ILE A 51 8.02 5.46 -6.69
C ILE A 51 8.70 5.86 -8.00
N GLY A 52 9.63 5.04 -8.50
CA GLY A 52 10.56 5.44 -9.57
C GLY A 52 11.71 6.32 -9.06
N ASP A 53 12.14 7.29 -9.86
CA ASP A 53 13.31 8.14 -9.58
C ASP A 53 12.97 9.66 -9.61
N GLU A 54 13.95 10.52 -9.36
CA GLU A 54 13.79 11.98 -9.33
C GLU A 54 13.19 12.56 -10.63
N ARG A 55 13.38 11.88 -11.78
CA ARG A 55 12.95 12.30 -13.12
C ARG A 55 11.68 11.58 -13.57
N ASN A 56 11.49 10.34 -13.12
CA ASN A 56 10.44 9.44 -13.55
C ASN A 56 9.58 9.01 -12.36
N ASP A 57 8.40 9.61 -12.23
CA ASP A 57 7.36 9.09 -11.34
C ASP A 57 6.68 7.87 -11.97
N ALA A 58 6.82 6.71 -11.34
CA ALA A 58 6.25 5.47 -11.85
C ALA A 58 4.73 5.37 -11.62
N ILE A 59 4.17 6.08 -10.62
CA ILE A 59 2.76 5.96 -10.25
C ILE A 59 1.81 6.40 -11.37
N PRO A 60 2.00 7.57 -12.03
CA PRO A 60 1.15 7.96 -13.15
C PRO A 60 1.15 6.96 -14.32
N GLN A 61 2.31 6.37 -14.63
CA GLN A 61 2.43 5.39 -15.72
C GLN A 61 1.72 4.08 -15.37
N LEU A 62 1.90 3.59 -14.14
CA LEU A 62 1.17 2.43 -13.63
C LEU A 62 -0.34 2.69 -13.58
N ALA A 63 -0.76 3.90 -13.21
CA ALA A 63 -2.18 4.26 -13.15
C ALA A 63 -2.83 4.22 -14.53
N GLU A 64 -2.14 4.74 -15.55
CA GLU A 64 -2.63 4.68 -16.94
C GLU A 64 -2.70 3.25 -17.45
N PHE A 65 -1.69 2.42 -17.15
CA PHE A 65 -1.70 1.00 -17.51
C PHE A 65 -2.89 0.26 -16.89
N VAL A 66 -3.10 0.41 -15.58
CA VAL A 66 -4.24 -0.21 -14.87
C VAL A 66 -5.57 0.31 -15.40
N SER A 67 -5.69 1.62 -15.63
CA SER A 67 -6.92 2.23 -16.14
C SER A 67 -7.22 1.78 -17.57
N SER A 68 -6.21 1.63 -18.42
CA SER A 68 -6.35 1.08 -19.77
C SER A 68 -6.83 -0.37 -19.74
N PHE A 69 -6.25 -1.21 -18.86
CA PHE A 69 -6.70 -2.59 -18.68
C PHE A 69 -8.16 -2.65 -18.22
N ALA A 70 -8.53 -1.85 -17.21
CA ALA A 70 -9.90 -1.78 -16.71
C ALA A 70 -10.89 -1.31 -17.78
N ARG A 71 -10.55 -0.27 -18.56
CA ARG A 71 -11.39 0.21 -19.67
C ARG A 71 -11.60 -0.87 -20.74
N ALA A 72 -10.55 -1.62 -21.10
CA ALA A 72 -10.67 -2.72 -22.05
C ALA A 72 -11.63 -3.83 -21.55
N GLY A 73 -11.65 -4.07 -20.24
CA GLY A 73 -12.59 -4.98 -19.58
C GLY A 73 -13.96 -4.36 -19.25
N SER A 74 -14.20 -3.09 -19.59
CA SER A 74 -15.40 -2.33 -19.19
C SER A 74 -15.64 -2.33 -17.67
N ILE A 75 -14.55 -2.30 -16.89
CA ILE A 75 -14.56 -2.26 -15.43
C ILE A 75 -14.53 -0.79 -14.99
N PRO A 76 -15.55 -0.29 -14.27
CA PRO A 76 -15.54 1.07 -13.73
C PRO A 76 -14.49 1.22 -12.63
N SER A 77 -13.96 2.44 -12.42
CA SER A 77 -12.86 2.65 -11.48
C SER A 77 -13.24 2.33 -10.03
N GLU A 78 -14.51 2.47 -9.68
CA GLU A 78 -15.08 2.10 -8.37
C GLU A 78 -15.01 0.59 -8.09
N ARG A 79 -14.80 -0.23 -9.11
CA ARG A 79 -14.56 -1.67 -8.99
C ARG A 79 -13.08 -2.05 -9.01
N ILE A 80 -12.17 -1.08 -9.13
CA ILE A 80 -10.74 -1.32 -9.07
C ILE A 80 -10.30 -1.36 -7.60
N VAL A 81 -9.78 -2.50 -7.17
CA VAL A 81 -9.17 -2.70 -5.85
C VAL A 81 -7.68 -2.87 -6.01
N ILE A 82 -6.92 -1.98 -5.37
CA ILE A 82 -5.47 -2.00 -5.38
C ILE A 82 -5.00 -2.52 -4.03
N TYR A 83 -4.52 -3.75 -4.01
CA TYR A 83 -4.18 -4.46 -2.78
C TYR A 83 -2.66 -4.61 -2.63
N GLY A 84 -2.13 -4.28 -1.46
CA GLY A 84 -0.75 -4.61 -1.10
C GLY A 84 -0.46 -4.52 0.39
N SER A 85 0.69 -5.06 0.77
CA SER A 85 1.14 -5.08 2.17
C SER A 85 2.55 -4.52 2.30
N SER A 86 2.84 -3.87 3.44
CA SER A 86 4.12 -3.22 3.68
C SER A 86 4.40 -2.22 2.55
N ALA A 87 5.49 -2.41 1.78
CA ALA A 87 5.82 -1.55 0.63
C ALA A 87 4.70 -1.52 -0.42
N GLY A 88 3.99 -2.63 -0.59
CA GLY A 88 2.88 -2.75 -1.52
C GLY A 88 1.65 -1.99 -1.03
N GLY A 89 1.49 -1.83 0.29
CA GLY A 89 0.43 -1.03 0.88
C GLY A 89 0.65 0.46 0.61
N PHE A 90 1.89 0.94 0.71
CA PHE A 90 2.28 2.28 0.24
C PHE A 90 1.93 2.46 -1.24
N ALA A 91 2.38 1.53 -2.08
CA ALA A 91 2.16 1.62 -3.53
C ALA A 91 0.66 1.55 -3.88
N ALA A 92 -0.12 0.80 -3.09
CA ALA A 92 -1.57 0.75 -3.23
C ALA A 92 -2.23 2.09 -2.91
N LEU A 93 -1.82 2.74 -1.81
CA LEU A 93 -2.27 4.09 -1.46
C LEU A 93 -1.88 5.11 -2.54
N ALA A 94 -0.66 5.05 -3.06
CA ALA A 94 -0.19 5.96 -4.09
C ALA A 94 -0.97 5.81 -5.40
N LEU A 95 -1.21 4.56 -5.83
CA LEU A 95 -1.93 4.27 -7.06
C LEU A 95 -3.43 4.58 -6.95
N ALA A 96 -4.07 4.30 -5.81
CA ALA A 96 -5.48 4.64 -5.61
C ALA A 96 -5.72 6.15 -5.50
N ALA A 97 -4.75 6.90 -4.97
CA ALA A 97 -4.77 8.35 -5.01
C ALA A 97 -4.66 8.92 -6.44
N GLN A 98 -4.13 8.14 -7.40
CA GLN A 98 -4.03 8.53 -8.81
C GLN A 98 -5.26 8.09 -9.63
N ILE A 99 -5.84 6.93 -9.33
CA ILE A 99 -7.01 6.38 -10.01
C ILE A 99 -8.27 6.76 -9.23
N GLU A 100 -8.91 7.87 -9.59
CA GLU A 100 -10.11 8.36 -8.91
C GLU A 100 -11.25 7.31 -8.91
N GLY A 101 -11.89 7.14 -7.76
CA GLY A 101 -12.98 6.17 -7.57
C GLY A 101 -12.49 4.82 -7.02
N SER A 102 -11.20 4.50 -7.17
CA SER A 102 -10.67 3.19 -6.76
C SER A 102 -10.50 3.05 -5.25
N THR A 103 -10.30 1.80 -4.81
CA THR A 103 -10.06 1.47 -3.39
C THR A 103 -8.65 0.94 -3.19
N ALA A 104 -7.88 1.56 -2.29
CA ALA A 104 -6.65 0.99 -1.76
C ALA A 104 -6.95 0.05 -0.59
N VAL A 105 -6.33 -1.13 -0.60
CA VAL A 105 -6.20 -2.02 0.55
C VAL A 105 -4.73 -2.06 0.95
N ALA A 106 -4.42 -1.54 2.12
CA ALA A 106 -3.06 -1.37 2.62
C ALA A 106 -2.90 -2.12 3.95
N VAL A 107 -2.15 -3.22 3.92
CA VAL A 107 -1.95 -4.10 5.09
C VAL A 107 -0.57 -3.87 5.70
N ASN A 108 -0.49 -3.53 6.98
CA ASN A 108 0.75 -3.21 7.71
C ASN A 108 1.67 -2.31 6.87
N ALA A 109 1.12 -1.23 6.32
CA ALA A 109 1.74 -0.46 5.26
C ALA A 109 2.69 0.60 5.81
N GLN A 110 3.76 0.90 5.07
CA GLN A 110 4.41 2.20 5.24
C GLN A 110 3.53 3.29 4.63
N SER A 111 3.58 4.48 5.21
CA SER A 111 2.96 5.70 4.66
C SER A 111 3.99 6.77 4.28
N ASP A 112 5.22 6.69 4.81
CA ASP A 112 6.34 7.55 4.44
C ASP A 112 7.57 6.67 4.10
N ALA A 113 7.98 6.66 2.84
CA ALA A 113 9.12 5.86 2.37
C ALA A 113 10.44 6.27 3.03
N MET A 114 10.58 7.54 3.44
CA MET A 114 11.76 8.05 4.12
C MET A 114 11.80 7.71 5.62
N ASN A 115 10.68 7.26 6.18
CA ASN A 115 10.56 6.92 7.60
C ASN A 115 10.51 5.40 7.86
N TYR A 116 10.99 4.59 6.92
CA TYR A 116 11.04 3.15 7.11
C TYR A 116 12.18 2.75 8.07
N GLU A 117 11.89 1.89 9.05
CA GLU A 117 12.84 1.47 10.11
C GLU A 117 14.14 0.85 9.58
N ILE A 118 14.07 0.18 8.41
CA ILE A 118 15.24 -0.44 7.81
C ILE A 118 16.03 0.62 7.03
N THR A 119 16.81 1.41 7.76
CA THR A 119 17.56 2.57 7.24
C THR A 119 18.48 2.26 6.05
N ARG A 120 19.07 1.05 5.99
CA ARG A 120 19.86 0.61 4.82
C ARG A 120 19.05 0.59 3.52
N HIS A 121 17.77 0.22 3.59
CA HIS A 121 16.90 0.18 2.42
C HIS A 121 16.52 1.58 1.97
N VAL A 122 16.25 2.47 2.92
CA VAL A 122 16.06 3.91 2.65
C VAL A 122 17.33 4.50 2.03
N ALA A 123 18.52 4.20 2.55
CA ALA A 123 19.78 4.69 2.01
C ALA A 123 20.03 4.22 0.57
N ASN A 124 19.85 2.92 0.28
CA ASN A 124 19.97 2.39 -1.07
C ASN A 124 18.98 3.04 -2.04
N PHE A 125 17.72 3.19 -1.62
CA PHE A 125 16.69 3.84 -2.41
C PHE A 125 17.03 5.30 -2.73
N ARG A 126 17.44 6.10 -1.73
CA ARG A 126 17.89 7.49 -1.97
C ARG A 126 19.06 7.56 -2.92
N ALA A 127 20.05 6.68 -2.77
CA ALA A 127 21.23 6.64 -3.61
C ALA A 127 20.89 6.32 -5.08
N ALA A 128 20.03 5.34 -5.30
CA ALA A 128 19.64 4.89 -6.64
C ALA A 128 18.63 5.84 -7.32
N ALA A 129 17.64 6.35 -6.58
CA ALA A 129 16.50 7.06 -7.14
C ALA A 129 16.61 8.60 -7.06
N PHE A 130 17.40 9.15 -6.14
CA PHE A 130 17.42 10.58 -5.83
C PHE A 130 18.84 11.16 -5.64
N GLY A 131 19.85 10.58 -6.29
CA GLY A 131 21.22 11.09 -6.22
C GLY A 131 21.78 11.17 -4.80
N ASN A 132 21.30 10.31 -3.89
CA ASN A 132 21.64 10.29 -2.47
C ASN A 132 21.25 11.58 -1.68
N ALA A 133 20.28 12.35 -2.17
CA ALA A 133 19.71 13.49 -1.46
C ALA A 133 19.23 13.10 -0.05
N SER A 134 19.29 14.03 0.90
CA SER A 134 18.82 13.79 2.28
C SER A 134 17.31 13.54 2.30
N PRO A 135 16.78 12.81 3.30
CA PRO A 135 15.34 12.64 3.47
C PRO A 135 14.56 13.96 3.43
N ASP A 136 15.08 15.02 4.06
CA ASP A 136 14.42 16.33 4.09
C ASP A 136 14.40 17.02 2.72
N ALA A 137 15.49 16.92 1.94
CA ALA A 137 15.52 17.44 0.58
C ALA A 137 14.53 16.68 -0.33
N ILE A 138 14.44 15.36 -0.18
CA ILE A 138 13.47 14.54 -0.92
C ILE A 138 12.04 14.90 -0.53
N ARG A 139 11.74 15.05 0.76
CA ARG A 139 10.41 15.50 1.21
C ARG A 139 10.09 16.91 0.73
N ALA A 140 11.06 17.82 0.68
CA ALA A 140 10.84 19.18 0.18
C ALA A 140 10.50 19.20 -1.32
N ALA A 141 11.17 18.38 -2.14
CA ALA A 141 10.99 18.36 -3.59
C ALA A 141 9.88 17.41 -4.08
N PHE A 142 9.65 16.29 -3.37
CA PHE A 142 8.83 15.17 -3.85
C PHE A 142 7.80 14.70 -2.82
N ARG A 143 7.35 15.58 -1.92
CA ARG A 143 6.48 15.24 -0.78
C ARG A 143 5.35 14.26 -1.11
N LEU A 144 4.54 14.58 -2.13
CA LEU A 144 3.36 13.78 -2.49
C LEU A 144 3.70 12.42 -3.11
N ARG A 145 4.96 12.19 -3.50
CA ARG A 145 5.45 10.90 -4.01
C ARG A 145 5.95 9.98 -2.90
N VAL A 146 6.45 10.54 -1.80
CA VAL A 146 7.12 9.78 -0.73
C VAL A 146 6.34 9.72 0.58
N ASP A 147 5.33 10.58 0.76
CA ASP A 147 4.50 10.68 1.96
C ASP A 147 3.00 10.61 1.58
N MET A 148 2.39 9.46 1.88
CA MET A 148 0.97 9.20 1.63
C MET A 148 0.07 9.98 2.57
N SER A 149 0.52 10.34 3.77
CA SER A 149 -0.26 11.18 4.69
C SER A 149 -0.43 12.58 4.10
N ALA A 150 0.61 13.11 3.44
CA ALA A 150 0.51 14.37 2.69
C ALA A 150 -0.34 14.21 1.41
N ARG A 151 -0.12 13.13 0.65
CA ARG A 151 -0.85 12.90 -0.61
C ARG A 151 -2.36 12.81 -0.40
N TRP A 152 -2.79 12.06 0.62
CA TRP A 152 -4.21 11.76 0.85
C TRP A 152 -5.03 12.91 1.45
N GLN A 153 -4.41 14.02 1.86
CA GLN A 153 -5.15 15.22 2.28
C GLN A 153 -6.05 15.82 1.19
N THR A 154 -5.74 15.53 -0.08
CA THR A 154 -6.48 16.06 -1.24
C THR A 154 -7.29 15.00 -1.98
N VAL A 155 -7.19 13.73 -1.57
CA VAL A 155 -7.88 12.61 -2.21
C VAL A 155 -9.31 12.53 -1.68
N THR A 156 -10.30 12.80 -2.53
CA THR A 156 -11.71 12.85 -2.13
C THR A 156 -12.59 11.78 -2.77
N ARG A 157 -12.13 11.17 -3.86
CA ARG A 157 -12.92 10.21 -4.67
C ARG A 157 -12.50 8.76 -4.49
N SER A 158 -11.34 8.52 -3.90
CA SER A 158 -10.82 7.18 -3.64
C SER A 158 -10.91 6.85 -2.16
N ARG A 159 -10.87 5.56 -1.84
CA ARG A 159 -11.04 5.05 -0.47
C ARG A 159 -9.82 4.26 -0.03
N ALA A 160 -9.35 4.49 1.19
CA ALA A 160 -8.33 3.67 1.85
C ALA A 160 -8.96 2.71 2.85
N ILE A 161 -8.59 1.43 2.73
CA ILE A 161 -8.86 0.36 3.69
C ILE A 161 -7.54 -0.09 4.29
N LEU A 162 -7.34 0.26 5.56
CA LEU A 162 -6.13 -0.02 6.30
C LEU A 162 -6.35 -1.28 7.14
N VAL A 163 -5.37 -2.17 7.17
CA VAL A 163 -5.39 -3.35 8.04
C VAL A 163 -4.07 -3.36 8.78
N GLN A 164 -4.10 -3.20 10.10
CA GLN A 164 -2.90 -2.89 10.85
C GLN A 164 -2.81 -3.72 12.13
N ASN A 165 -1.68 -4.40 12.31
CA ASN A 165 -1.29 -4.99 13.57
C ASN A 165 -0.81 -3.88 14.50
N GLU A 166 -1.42 -3.69 15.67
CA GLU A 166 -0.93 -2.71 16.65
C GLU A 166 0.40 -3.12 17.32
N LEU A 167 0.73 -4.41 17.29
CA LEU A 167 2.01 -4.93 17.82
C LEU A 167 3.16 -4.83 16.80
N ASP A 168 2.88 -4.43 15.57
CA ASP A 168 3.88 -3.99 14.59
C ASP A 168 4.24 -2.53 14.88
N VAL A 169 5.00 -2.32 15.96
CA VAL A 169 5.09 -1.01 16.65
C VAL A 169 5.55 0.13 15.75
N HIS A 170 6.57 -0.09 14.91
CA HIS A 170 7.09 0.95 14.00
C HIS A 170 6.01 1.33 12.99
N HIS A 171 5.43 0.36 12.27
CA HIS A 171 4.43 0.66 11.26
C HIS A 171 3.12 1.16 11.86
N TYR A 172 2.73 0.68 13.04
CA TYR A 172 1.56 1.20 13.74
C TYR A 172 1.74 2.67 14.10
N ARG A 173 2.84 3.00 14.81
CA ARG A 173 3.04 4.33 15.38
C ARG A 173 3.50 5.37 14.37
N ASP A 174 4.40 4.98 13.47
CA ASP A 174 5.14 5.92 12.63
C ASP A 174 4.62 5.95 11.18
N HIS A 175 3.73 5.02 10.82
CA HIS A 175 3.10 4.99 9.50
C HIS A 175 1.56 5.03 9.55
N PHE A 176 0.93 4.10 10.25
CA PHE A 176 -0.53 3.99 10.32
C PHE A 176 -1.16 5.16 11.06
N LEU A 177 -0.78 5.44 12.31
CA LEU A 177 -1.41 6.51 13.09
C LEU A 177 -1.30 7.90 12.41
N PRO A 178 -0.14 8.33 11.88
CA PRO A 178 -0.04 9.60 11.17
C PRO A 178 -0.93 9.65 9.92
N PHE A 179 -0.93 8.57 9.12
CA PHE A 179 -1.76 8.50 7.92
C PHE A 179 -3.25 8.52 8.27
N TRP A 180 -3.68 7.64 9.18
CA TRP A 180 -5.07 7.52 9.62
C TRP A 180 -5.61 8.84 10.19
N THR A 181 -4.83 9.50 11.05
CA THR A 181 -5.20 10.80 11.61
C THR A 181 -5.28 11.87 10.51
N SER A 182 -4.35 11.85 9.53
CA SER A 182 -4.33 12.84 8.45
C SER A 182 -5.56 12.80 7.54
N ILE A 183 -6.26 11.66 7.48
CA ILE A 183 -7.50 11.48 6.72
C ILE A 183 -8.76 11.51 7.59
N GLY A 184 -8.64 12.02 8.84
CA GLY A 184 -9.77 12.25 9.75
C GLY A 184 -10.10 11.08 10.68
N GLY A 185 -9.21 10.10 10.81
CA GLY A 185 -9.35 9.00 11.76
C GLY A 185 -9.05 9.38 13.21
N ASP A 186 -9.61 8.61 14.15
CA ASP A 186 -9.31 8.74 15.58
C ASP A 186 -7.81 8.45 15.84
N PRO A 187 -7.06 9.34 16.52
CA PRO A 187 -5.65 9.12 16.85
C PRO A 187 -5.41 7.96 17.83
N VAL A 188 -6.45 7.45 18.49
CA VAL A 188 -6.38 6.27 19.37
C VAL A 188 -7.48 5.28 18.95
N PRO A 189 -7.38 4.69 17.75
CA PRO A 189 -8.44 3.84 17.24
C PRO A 189 -8.53 2.54 18.06
N PRO A 190 -9.74 2.05 18.38
CA PRO A 190 -9.91 0.81 19.13
C PRO A 190 -9.53 -0.41 18.28
N LEU A 191 -9.28 -1.54 18.93
CA LEU A 191 -9.21 -2.84 18.26
C LEU A 191 -10.49 -3.13 17.47
N GLY A 192 -10.34 -3.79 16.33
CA GLY A 192 -11.43 -4.07 15.39
C GLY A 192 -11.58 -2.97 14.35
N LEU A 193 -12.82 -2.71 13.94
CA LEU A 193 -13.12 -1.80 12.84
C LEU A 193 -13.33 -0.37 13.33
N SER A 194 -12.64 0.55 12.66
CA SER A 194 -12.78 2.00 12.78
C SER A 194 -13.12 2.60 11.42
N GLN A 195 -13.86 3.71 11.41
CA GLN A 195 -14.27 4.39 10.18
C GLN A 195 -13.92 5.89 10.25
N ALA A 196 -13.50 6.45 9.11
CA ALA A 196 -13.20 7.87 8.93
C ALA A 196 -13.74 8.31 7.56
N GLY A 197 -14.96 8.87 7.55
CA GLY A 197 -15.67 9.16 6.30
C GLY A 197 -15.80 7.91 5.41
N PRO A 198 -15.29 7.92 4.16
CA PRO A 198 -15.32 6.74 3.30
C PRO A 198 -14.24 5.71 3.64
N HIS A 199 -13.26 6.05 4.47
CA HIS A 199 -12.12 5.20 4.81
C HIS A 199 -12.44 4.29 6.00
N ALA A 200 -11.75 3.15 6.08
CA ALA A 200 -11.84 2.29 7.25
C ALA A 200 -10.48 1.71 7.63
N ALA A 201 -10.34 1.38 8.91
CA ALA A 201 -9.19 0.69 9.47
C ALA A 201 -9.64 -0.53 10.25
N TRP A 202 -8.97 -1.67 10.04
CA TRP A 202 -9.08 -2.85 10.89
C TRP A 202 -7.80 -2.98 11.71
N ILE A 203 -7.89 -2.69 13.00
CA ILE A 203 -6.79 -2.84 13.95
C ILE A 203 -6.88 -4.22 14.61
N TYR A 204 -5.81 -4.99 14.57
CA TYR A 204 -5.74 -6.33 15.16
C TYR A 204 -4.45 -6.52 15.97
N ARG A 205 -4.35 -7.64 16.68
CA ARG A 205 -3.14 -8.03 17.43
C ARG A 205 -2.59 -9.34 16.92
N ASP A 206 -1.28 -9.36 16.67
CA ASP A 206 -0.50 -10.57 16.44
C ASP A 206 0.89 -10.39 17.06
N GLU A 207 1.24 -11.24 18.02
CA GLU A 207 2.48 -11.15 18.79
C GLU A 207 3.75 -11.27 17.93
N ARG A 208 3.61 -11.79 16.71
CA ARG A 208 4.73 -11.88 15.75
C ARG A 208 5.12 -10.52 15.15
N GLY A 209 4.34 -9.45 15.39
CA GLY A 209 4.64 -8.11 14.90
C GLY A 209 4.47 -7.97 13.38
N HIS A 210 5.51 -7.54 12.68
CA HIS A 210 5.49 -7.35 11.23
C HIS A 210 5.57 -8.68 10.47
N VAL A 211 4.42 -9.31 10.21
CA VAL A 211 4.32 -10.52 9.39
C VAL A 211 3.39 -10.34 8.20
N PRO A 212 3.61 -11.08 7.09
CA PRO A 212 2.66 -11.12 5.99
C PRO A 212 1.28 -11.58 6.45
N GLU A 213 0.23 -11.04 5.85
CA GLU A 213 -1.13 -11.46 6.15
C GLU A 213 -1.39 -12.90 5.68
N SER A 214 -2.28 -13.59 6.38
CA SER A 214 -2.70 -14.94 6.01
C SER A 214 -3.69 -14.91 4.85
N VAL A 215 -3.86 -16.05 4.17
CA VAL A 215 -4.92 -16.22 3.16
C VAL A 215 -6.30 -15.96 3.76
N GLU A 216 -6.51 -16.35 5.03
CA GLU A 216 -7.78 -16.13 5.71
C GLU A 216 -8.05 -14.64 5.96
N MET A 217 -7.04 -13.90 6.42
CA MET A 217 -7.15 -12.44 6.52
C MET A 217 -7.43 -11.81 5.16
N ALA A 218 -6.76 -12.25 4.08
CA ALA A 218 -7.02 -11.75 2.74
C ALA A 218 -8.49 -11.95 2.33
N ARG A 219 -9.07 -13.13 2.61
CA ARG A 219 -10.50 -13.39 2.35
C ARG A 219 -11.41 -12.50 3.18
N GLN A 220 -11.12 -12.31 4.46
CA GLN A 220 -11.91 -11.43 5.33
C GLN A 220 -11.87 -9.98 4.83
N ILE A 221 -10.71 -9.50 4.41
CA ILE A 221 -10.55 -8.17 3.82
C ILE A 221 -11.40 -8.02 2.55
N MET A 222 -11.35 -9.01 1.64
CA MET A 222 -12.17 -8.98 0.43
C MET A 222 -13.68 -9.04 0.73
N ALA A 223 -14.07 -9.79 1.76
CA ALA A 223 -15.46 -9.82 2.22
C ALA A 223 -15.92 -8.45 2.73
N MET A 224 -15.05 -7.70 3.43
CA MET A 224 -15.35 -6.34 3.90
C MET A 224 -15.61 -5.36 2.74
N LEU A 225 -14.99 -5.56 1.57
CA LEU A 225 -15.20 -4.73 0.40
C LEU A 225 -16.55 -4.99 -0.28
N SER A 226 -17.17 -6.14 -0.04
CA SER A 226 -18.38 -6.58 -0.72
C SER A 226 -19.67 -6.23 0.02
N GLN A 227 -19.58 -5.68 1.24
CA GLN A 227 -20.73 -5.31 2.07
C GLN A 227 -21.19 -3.87 1.72
N PRO A 228 -22.41 -3.68 1.19
CA PRO A 228 -22.92 -2.36 0.78
C PRO A 228 -23.25 -1.45 1.96
N GLU A 229 -23.54 -2.03 3.13
CA GLU A 229 -23.79 -1.32 4.38
C GLU A 229 -22.54 -1.41 5.25
N GLY A 230 -22.02 -0.25 5.66
CA GLY A 230 -20.66 -0.09 6.20
C GLY A 230 -20.27 -1.13 7.26
N PHE A 231 -19.03 -1.61 7.15
CA PHE A 231 -18.08 -2.15 8.15
C PHE A 231 -18.57 -2.64 9.53
N SER A 232 -19.80 -3.12 9.66
CA SER A 232 -20.43 -3.28 10.97
C SER A 232 -20.29 -4.67 11.58
N ARG A 233 -19.73 -5.65 10.86
CA ARG A 233 -19.57 -7.03 11.37
C ARG A 233 -18.35 -7.73 10.79
N LEU A 234 -17.23 -7.67 11.50
CA LEU A 234 -16.23 -8.75 11.47
C LEU A 234 -16.33 -9.52 12.80
N PRO A 235 -16.18 -10.85 12.77
CA PRO A 235 -16.03 -11.62 14.00
C PRO A 235 -14.76 -11.15 14.72
N GLN A 236 -14.87 -10.89 16.03
CA GLN A 236 -13.69 -10.67 16.86
C GLN A 236 -12.86 -11.96 16.83
N SER A 237 -11.68 -11.92 16.21
CA SER A 237 -10.73 -13.01 16.31
C SER A 237 -10.13 -12.98 17.72
N SER A 238 -10.42 -14.02 18.48
CA SER A 238 -9.80 -14.39 19.77
C SER A 238 -8.29 -14.57 19.65
#